data_AF-A0A368U1C4-F1
#
_entry.id   AF-A0A368U1C4-F1
#
_cell.length_a   1.000
_cell.length_b   1.000
_cell.length_c   1.000
_cell.angle_alpha   90.00
_cell.angle_beta   90.00
_cell.angle_gamma   90.00
#
_symmetry.space_group_name_H-M   'P 1'
#
loop_
_entity.id
_entity.type
_entity.pdbx_description
1 polymer ?
#
loop_
_entity_poly.entity_id
_entity_poly.type
_entity_poly.pdbx_seq_one_letter_code
_entity_poly.pdbx_strand_id
1 'polypeptide(L)'
;MTKAQGDFVRVGSPADIESLLDSLIQPGGASLLLDKPDSTPIPVVLMEQIPAESLLMDITAVREIGGELRRGVGFRLLGQVQGKIVRTPMLKMVESETLGGRVVCHCEYPLYLEEMQRREAFRARLRLGMEVGAILRGDGEATVQGDLKDLSQQGCQLELPASAASLLSSVSAIEIELCFPNGTRFAIKATACHTVADADRQTIRVGFRFEGCNAEQERKLWFFVREIERESSRYAEEADVGRLPSMLFQSQTATSAPVGRRNLLSYPTPMARRLARVAGYLDAQLLELQQGDVIDSIQLSRHADMLLMLADEDMEALQFATRCLGREPWLVRHGLGVAVHILALASGSTVPRDVRKALAASAMVHDLGKGLVAGTLLSATSLEAGGYAQLQAHVPLLMNALSGCQWLSPGVVKAVVEGINERLDGSGYPGGHEGDRLQELSRMSAVVDVVDAMRRDRPDRPAWRIEAVYRHLLTHSGQFDPRWVKRYIQRFGLRPIGSLVRFANGDLAWIQRLDQQGKPFQVQLAHAVEPPGEALGEVLRGNVIARLGEPVEEIPVST
;
A
#
# COMPACT_ATOMS: atom_id res chain seq x y z
N MET A 1 16.79 24.14 27.29
CA MET A 1 18.09 24.87 27.31
C MET A 1 19.07 24.00 26.55
N THR A 2 19.62 24.37 25.39
CA THR A 2 20.63 25.42 25.16
C THR A 2 20.50 26.01 23.73
N LYS A 3 20.66 27.33 23.61
CA LYS A 3 20.66 28.12 22.37
C LYS A 3 21.71 27.63 21.36
N ALA A 4 21.28 27.37 20.13
CA ALA A 4 22.12 27.53 18.94
C ALA A 4 21.65 28.81 18.21
N GLN A 5 22.07 29.96 18.73
CA GLN A 5 21.92 31.25 18.03
C GLN A 5 23.03 31.28 16.98
N GLY A 6 22.75 30.82 15.76
CA GLY A 6 23.56 31.23 14.61
C GLY A 6 23.14 32.64 14.21
N ASP A 7 24.12 33.48 13.87
CA ASP A 7 23.86 34.89 13.58
C ASP A 7 23.11 35.03 12.25
N PHE A 8 21.88 35.54 12.33
CA PHE A 8 21.10 35.93 11.18
C PHE A 8 21.55 37.32 10.70
N VAL A 9 21.80 37.46 9.40
CA VAL A 9 22.15 38.72 8.71
C VAL A 9 20.88 39.30 8.09
N ARG A 10 20.62 40.59 8.31
CA ARG A 10 19.46 41.27 7.73
C ARG A 10 19.70 41.66 6.27
N VAL A 11 18.71 41.37 5.43
CA VAL A 11 18.63 41.78 4.02
C VAL A 11 17.47 42.77 3.90
N GLY A 12 17.77 44.01 3.53
CA GLY A 12 16.79 45.11 3.46
C GLY A 12 16.60 45.73 2.08
N SER A 13 17.34 45.25 1.07
CA SER A 13 17.23 45.75 -0.30
C SER A 13 15.93 45.24 -0.95
N PRO A 14 15.07 46.10 -1.53
CA PRO A 14 13.81 45.67 -2.13
C PRO A 14 13.97 44.58 -3.20
N ALA A 15 14.98 44.69 -4.07
CA ALA A 15 15.24 43.69 -5.10
C ALA A 15 15.69 42.34 -4.53
N ASP A 16 16.45 42.36 -3.43
CA ASP A 16 16.88 41.12 -2.76
C ASP A 16 15.71 40.50 -1.98
N ILE A 17 14.87 41.32 -1.34
CA ILE A 17 13.64 40.86 -0.66
C ILE A 17 12.71 40.20 -1.67
N GLU A 18 12.46 40.85 -2.81
CA GLU A 18 11.62 40.33 -3.88
C GLU A 18 12.17 39.00 -4.43
N SER A 19 13.46 38.95 -4.76
CA SER A 19 14.11 37.72 -5.27
C SER A 19 14.07 36.56 -4.27
N LEU A 20 14.28 36.85 -2.98
CA LEU A 20 14.22 35.86 -1.92
C LEU A 20 12.78 35.36 -1.71
N LEU A 21 11.79 36.25 -1.72
CA LEU A 21 10.37 35.89 -1.59
C LEU A 21 9.88 35.12 -2.81
N ASP A 22 10.28 35.49 -4.03
CA ASP A 22 9.98 34.74 -5.27
C ASP A 22 10.48 33.31 -5.17
N SER A 23 11.66 33.12 -4.58
CA SER A 23 12.22 31.79 -4.33
C SER A 23 11.37 30.95 -3.37
N LEU A 24 10.47 31.57 -2.60
CA LEU A 24 9.52 30.91 -1.70
C LEU A 24 8.13 30.69 -2.35
N ILE A 25 7.82 31.31 -3.50
CA ILE A 25 6.53 31.18 -4.22
C ILE A 25 6.49 29.87 -5.00
N GLN A 26 6.40 28.76 -4.27
CA GLN A 26 6.28 27.40 -4.80
C GLN A 26 5.79 26.43 -3.72
N PRO A 27 5.15 25.31 -4.07
CA PRO A 27 4.76 24.29 -3.11
C PRO A 27 5.96 23.82 -2.26
N GLY A 28 5.86 23.97 -0.93
CA GLY A 28 6.92 23.60 0.01
C GLY A 28 8.06 24.63 0.18
N GLY A 29 7.98 25.79 -0.46
CA GLY A 29 8.97 26.86 -0.35
C GLY A 29 8.96 27.58 1.00
N ALA A 30 7.79 27.68 1.65
CA ALA A 30 7.60 28.40 2.90
C ALA A 30 6.99 27.56 4.01
N SER A 31 7.35 27.86 5.24
CA SER A 31 6.69 27.37 6.46
C SER A 31 6.34 28.54 7.38
N LEU A 32 5.16 28.50 7.95
CA LEU A 32 4.64 29.50 8.87
C LEU A 32 4.88 29.06 10.32
N LEU A 33 5.51 29.91 11.11
CA LEU A 33 5.69 29.72 12.55
C LEU A 33 4.87 30.76 13.30
N LEU A 34 3.88 30.34 14.09
CA LEU A 34 3.06 31.24 14.91
C LEU A 34 3.85 31.80 16.08
N ASP A 35 3.50 33.01 16.52
CA ASP A 35 4.05 33.66 17.71
C ASP A 35 3.45 33.08 19.00
N LYS A 36 3.72 31.79 19.23
CA LYS A 36 3.26 31.04 20.39
C LYS A 36 4.37 30.17 20.97
N PRO A 37 4.38 29.95 22.30
CA PRO A 37 5.21 28.93 22.91
C PRO A 37 4.93 27.57 22.27
N ASP A 38 5.99 26.80 22.01
CA ASP A 38 5.94 25.44 21.44
C ASP A 38 5.31 25.30 20.04
N SER A 39 5.10 26.43 19.33
CA SER A 39 4.71 26.38 17.92
C SER A 39 5.81 25.75 17.08
N THR A 40 5.44 24.80 16.24
CA THR A 40 6.32 24.30 15.17
C THR A 40 6.05 25.03 13.87
N PRO A 41 7.03 25.15 12.95
CA PRO A 41 6.78 25.63 11.60
C PRO A 41 5.81 24.70 10.87
N ILE A 42 4.81 25.27 10.20
CA ILE A 42 3.74 24.58 9.48
C ILE A 42 3.88 24.90 7.99
N PRO A 43 3.94 23.91 7.08
CA PRO A 43 4.04 24.16 5.65
C PRO A 43 2.84 24.96 5.13
N VAL A 44 3.12 26.00 4.35
CA VAL A 44 2.12 26.85 3.70
C VAL A 44 2.56 27.12 2.27
N VAL A 45 1.62 27.49 1.39
CA VAL A 45 1.95 27.87 0.02
C VAL A 45 1.89 29.38 -0.09
N LEU A 46 3.05 30.02 -0.25
CA LEU A 46 3.11 31.40 -0.72
C LEU A 46 2.76 31.39 -2.21
N MET A 47 1.65 32.02 -2.58
CA MET A 47 1.05 31.95 -3.91
C MET A 47 1.55 33.07 -4.82
N GLU A 48 1.68 34.26 -4.25
CA GLU A 48 2.05 35.46 -4.97
C GLU A 48 2.62 36.49 -3.99
N GLN A 49 3.48 37.37 -4.49
CA GLN A 49 3.85 38.60 -3.79
C GLN A 49 3.40 39.80 -4.61
N ILE A 50 2.88 40.81 -3.94
CA ILE A 50 2.68 42.14 -4.51
C ILE A 50 3.73 43.04 -3.84
N PRO A 51 4.85 43.35 -4.54
CA PRO A 51 5.98 44.05 -3.95
C PRO A 51 5.57 45.32 -3.19
N ALA A 52 6.06 45.47 -1.97
CA ALA A 52 5.78 46.56 -1.04
C ALA A 52 4.31 46.69 -0.55
N GLU A 53 3.39 45.85 -1.00
CA GLU A 53 1.98 45.90 -0.61
C GLU A 53 1.58 44.72 0.27
N SER A 54 1.58 43.50 -0.28
CA SER A 54 1.10 42.32 0.45
C SER A 54 1.68 41.01 -0.07
N LEU A 55 1.54 39.96 0.74
CA LEU A 55 1.84 38.59 0.38
C LEU A 55 0.55 37.76 0.37
N LEU A 56 0.38 36.92 -0.65
CA LEU A 56 -0.77 36.04 -0.81
C LEU A 56 -0.40 34.60 -0.46
N MET A 57 -1.16 33.97 0.43
CA MET A 57 -0.87 32.62 0.93
C MET A 57 -2.11 31.72 0.90
N ASP A 58 -1.97 30.50 0.38
CA ASP A 58 -2.98 29.46 0.48
C ASP A 58 -2.75 28.63 1.76
N ILE A 59 -3.75 28.66 2.65
CA ILE A 59 -3.77 27.93 3.94
C ILE A 59 -4.83 26.83 3.96
N THR A 60 -5.31 26.39 2.80
CA THR A 60 -6.38 25.39 2.66
C THR A 60 -6.04 24.07 3.34
N ALA A 61 -4.77 23.67 3.33
CA ALA A 61 -4.29 22.45 3.98
C ALA A 61 -4.17 22.57 5.51
N VAL A 62 -4.22 23.81 6.04
CA VAL A 62 -3.97 24.12 7.45
C VAL A 62 -5.04 25.08 7.99
N ARG A 63 -6.31 24.80 7.66
CA ARG A 63 -7.45 25.67 8.05
C ARG A 63 -7.56 25.90 9.55
N GLU A 64 -7.01 24.98 10.33
CA GLU A 64 -6.96 24.99 11.80
C GLU A 64 -6.30 26.27 12.35
N ILE A 65 -5.22 26.74 11.70
CA ILE A 65 -4.53 27.99 12.11
C ILE A 65 -5.23 29.25 11.59
N GLY A 66 -6.12 29.13 10.60
CA GLY A 66 -6.84 30.28 10.03
C GLY A 66 -7.70 31.03 11.05
N GLY A 67 -8.21 30.33 12.08
CA GLY A 67 -8.91 30.97 13.20
C GLY A 67 -8.01 31.85 14.06
N GLU A 68 -6.73 31.50 14.19
CA GLU A 68 -5.75 32.23 15.00
C GLU A 68 -5.19 33.43 14.24
N LEU A 69 -4.92 33.26 12.96
CA LEU A 69 -4.53 34.34 12.06
C LEU A 69 -5.62 35.42 12.00
N ARG A 70 -6.90 35.02 11.91
CA ARG A 70 -8.06 35.94 12.03
C ARG A 70 -8.16 36.68 13.37
N ARG A 71 -7.60 36.12 14.44
CA ARG A 71 -7.53 36.78 15.76
C ARG A 71 -6.32 37.72 15.89
N GLY A 72 -5.51 37.87 14.84
CA GLY A 72 -4.37 38.78 14.80
C GLY A 72 -3.10 38.21 15.45
N VAL A 73 -3.01 36.89 15.64
CA VAL A 73 -1.77 36.24 16.09
C VAL A 73 -0.69 36.44 15.03
N GLY A 74 0.47 36.99 15.45
CA GLY A 74 1.60 37.19 14.56
C GLY A 74 2.26 35.88 14.14
N PHE A 75 2.94 35.89 13.01
CA PHE A 75 3.70 34.74 12.54
C PHE A 75 4.96 35.14 11.77
N ARG A 76 5.85 34.18 11.55
CA ARG A 76 7.01 34.34 10.66
C ARG A 76 6.96 33.32 9.56
N LEU A 77 7.37 33.72 8.36
CA LEU A 77 7.66 32.79 7.29
C LEU A 77 9.13 32.38 7.38
N LEU A 78 9.37 31.10 7.19
CA LEU A 78 10.65 30.44 7.20
C LEU A 78 10.83 29.74 5.86
N GLY A 79 12.02 29.85 5.29
CA GLY A 79 12.38 29.20 4.03
C GLY A 79 13.87 28.96 3.93
N GLN A 80 14.30 28.32 2.84
CA GLN A 80 15.72 28.14 2.57
C GLN A 80 16.02 28.51 1.12
N VAL A 81 16.92 29.47 0.95
CA VAL A 81 17.34 29.97 -0.36
C VAL A 81 18.85 29.79 -0.46
N GLN A 82 19.32 29.06 -1.49
CA GLN A 82 20.75 28.85 -1.77
C GLN A 82 21.57 28.37 -0.55
N GLY A 83 21.09 27.37 0.18
CA GLY A 83 21.80 26.81 1.34
C GLY A 83 21.70 27.64 2.63
N LYS A 84 21.16 28.87 2.57
CA LYS A 84 20.91 29.74 3.72
C LYS A 84 19.49 29.63 4.22
N ILE A 85 19.30 29.71 5.53
CA ILE A 85 17.96 29.79 6.12
C ILE A 85 17.51 31.24 6.06
N VAL A 86 16.36 31.50 5.43
CA VAL A 86 15.74 32.81 5.32
C VAL A 86 14.52 32.86 6.24
N ARG A 87 14.31 33.97 6.93
CA ARG A 87 13.10 34.21 7.71
C ARG A 87 12.60 35.64 7.60
N THR A 88 11.29 35.82 7.68
CA THR A 88 10.69 37.14 7.77
C THR A 88 10.76 37.69 9.21
N PRO A 89 10.57 39.02 9.38
CA PRO A 89 10.08 39.58 10.62
C PRO A 89 8.72 38.99 11.01
N MET A 90 8.23 39.39 12.18
CA MET A 90 6.86 39.09 12.56
C MET A 90 5.90 39.80 11.61
N LEU A 91 5.03 39.03 10.96
CA LEU A 91 3.98 39.49 10.05
C LEU A 91 2.62 39.27 10.69
N LYS A 92 1.63 40.02 10.21
CA LYS A 92 0.21 39.80 10.54
C LYS A 92 -0.62 39.57 9.29
N MET A 93 -1.69 38.82 9.47
CA MET A 93 -2.71 38.67 8.45
C MET A 93 -3.55 39.95 8.36
N VAL A 94 -3.75 40.43 7.14
CA VAL A 94 -4.59 41.59 6.82
C VAL A 94 -6.02 41.14 6.60
N GLU A 95 -6.24 40.17 5.70
CA GLU A 95 -7.56 39.64 5.36
C GLU A 95 -7.51 38.18 4.92
N SER A 96 -8.66 37.50 4.95
CA SER A 96 -8.79 36.12 4.50
C SER A 96 -10.08 35.91 3.72
N GLU A 97 -10.00 35.23 2.58
CA GLU A 97 -11.14 34.93 1.72
C GLU A 97 -11.29 33.43 1.49
N THR A 98 -12.53 33.00 1.19
CA THR A 98 -12.81 31.61 0.79
C THR A 98 -13.38 31.59 -0.62
N LEU A 99 -12.57 31.14 -1.58
CA LEU A 99 -12.90 31.10 -3.01
C LEU A 99 -12.87 29.66 -3.51
N GLY A 100 -14.01 29.14 -3.99
CA GLY A 100 -14.09 27.80 -4.59
C GLY A 100 -13.64 26.66 -3.67
N GLY A 101 -13.76 26.82 -2.36
CA GLY A 101 -13.28 25.85 -1.37
C GLY A 101 -11.80 25.98 -0.99
N ARG A 102 -11.07 26.97 -1.49
CA ARG A 102 -9.72 27.34 -1.00
C ARG A 102 -9.81 28.46 0.03
N VAL A 103 -8.95 28.43 1.05
CA VAL A 103 -8.81 29.47 2.06
C VAL A 103 -7.51 30.22 1.79
N VAL A 104 -7.63 31.47 1.36
CA VAL A 104 -6.50 32.32 0.98
C VAL A 104 -6.39 33.48 1.98
N CYS A 105 -5.15 33.85 2.31
CA CYS A 105 -4.82 34.87 3.30
C CYS A 105 -3.90 35.91 2.65
N HIS A 106 -4.24 37.19 2.82
CA HIS A 106 -3.33 38.30 2.57
C HIS A 106 -2.62 38.69 3.86
N CYS A 107 -1.31 38.88 3.82
CA CYS A 107 -0.51 39.37 4.94
C CYS A 107 0.42 40.51 4.54
N GLU A 108 0.97 41.18 5.55
CA GLU A 108 1.87 42.32 5.38
C GLU A 108 3.12 41.96 4.56
N TYR A 109 3.58 42.89 3.72
CA TYR A 109 4.85 42.77 3.02
C TYR A 109 6.03 43.06 3.97
N PRO A 110 7.05 42.18 4.08
CA PRO A 110 8.17 42.38 4.99
C PRO A 110 9.09 43.53 4.54
N LEU A 111 9.51 44.38 5.48
CA LEU A 111 10.47 45.46 5.22
C LEU A 111 11.94 45.00 5.19
N TYR A 112 12.20 43.77 5.67
CA TYR A 112 13.51 43.12 5.62
C TYR A 112 13.33 41.61 5.75
N LEU A 113 14.35 40.85 5.40
CA LEU A 113 14.49 39.42 5.68
C LEU A 113 15.75 39.15 6.51
N GLU A 114 15.84 37.97 7.11
CA GLU A 114 16.98 37.54 7.92
C GLU A 114 17.54 36.21 7.36
N GLU A 115 18.83 36.17 7.03
CA GLU A 115 19.52 35.00 6.45
C GLU A 115 20.58 34.41 7.40
N MET A 116 20.71 33.08 7.49
CA MET A 116 21.74 32.43 8.32
C MET A 116 22.43 31.26 7.59
N GLN A 117 23.76 31.18 7.73
CA GLN A 117 24.61 30.11 7.18
C GLN A 117 25.12 29.16 8.29
N ARG A 118 24.97 27.84 8.13
CA ARG A 118 25.22 26.84 9.20
C ARG A 118 26.63 26.21 9.07
N ARG A 119 27.38 26.06 10.20
CA ARG A 119 28.81 25.64 10.22
C ARG A 119 29.12 24.14 10.40
N GLU A 120 28.19 23.33 10.90
CA GLU A 120 28.31 21.86 10.88
C GLU A 120 26.95 21.25 10.47
N ALA A 121 26.99 20.23 9.62
CA ALA A 121 25.81 19.57 9.12
C ALA A 121 25.28 18.58 10.17
N PHE A 122 24.26 19.01 10.92
CA PHE A 122 23.47 18.14 11.80
C PHE A 122 23.09 16.82 11.11
N ARG A 123 23.23 15.69 11.81
CA ARG A 123 22.87 14.33 11.35
C ARG A 123 21.57 13.87 11.99
N ALA A 124 20.52 13.73 11.19
CA ALA A 124 19.25 13.18 11.62
C ALA A 124 19.29 11.65 11.55
N ARG A 125 18.93 10.98 12.66
CA ARG A 125 18.93 9.51 12.77
C ARG A 125 17.52 8.94 12.60
N LEU A 126 17.40 7.89 11.79
CA LEU A 126 16.16 7.17 11.58
C LEU A 126 15.91 6.20 12.74
N ARG A 127 14.67 6.14 13.24
CA ARG A 127 14.22 5.21 14.30
C ARG A 127 13.44 4.04 13.69
N LEU A 128 13.17 3.02 14.51
CA LEU A 128 12.36 1.85 14.11
C LEU A 128 10.98 2.32 13.58
N GLY A 129 10.62 1.90 12.36
CA GLY A 129 9.41 2.38 11.66
C GLY A 129 9.64 3.56 10.70
N MET A 130 10.84 4.14 10.64
CA MET A 130 11.25 5.10 9.62
C MET A 130 12.15 4.41 8.59
N GLU A 131 11.58 4.03 7.46
CA GLU A 131 12.30 3.30 6.41
C GLU A 131 12.61 4.22 5.24
N VAL A 132 13.89 4.43 4.95
CA VAL A 132 14.35 5.14 3.74
C VAL A 132 15.36 4.24 3.06
N GLY A 133 14.98 3.70 1.90
CA GLY A 133 15.85 2.85 1.11
C GLY A 133 16.93 3.66 0.42
N ALA A 134 18.04 3.00 0.09
CA ALA A 134 19.13 3.54 -0.70
C ALA A 134 19.53 2.54 -1.79
N ILE A 135 19.63 3.00 -3.03
CA ILE A 135 20.18 2.23 -4.15
C ILE A 135 21.55 2.80 -4.49
N LEU A 136 22.56 1.94 -4.54
CA LEU A 136 23.91 2.25 -4.99
C LEU A 136 24.10 1.72 -6.41
N ARG A 137 24.59 2.57 -7.31
CA ARG A 137 24.92 2.22 -8.70
C ARG A 137 26.42 2.42 -8.95
N GLY A 138 27.12 1.35 -9.34
CA GLY A 138 28.53 1.40 -9.74
C GLY A 138 28.72 1.44 -11.26
N ASP A 139 29.99 1.44 -11.71
CA ASP A 139 30.38 1.59 -13.12
C ASP A 139 30.09 0.37 -14.03
N GLY A 140 29.52 -0.71 -13.47
CA GLY A 140 28.86 -1.78 -14.21
C GLY A 140 27.49 -2.01 -13.60
N GLU A 141 26.51 -2.50 -14.36
CA GLU A 141 25.08 -2.64 -14.01
C GLU A 141 24.74 -3.34 -12.65
N ALA A 142 25.74 -3.75 -11.87
CA ALA A 142 25.60 -4.14 -10.48
C ALA A 142 25.00 -3.00 -9.63
N THR A 143 23.79 -3.24 -9.14
CA THR A 143 23.11 -2.38 -8.17
C THR A 143 23.05 -3.07 -6.83
N VAL A 144 23.32 -2.30 -5.77
CA VAL A 144 23.25 -2.78 -4.38
C VAL A 144 22.23 -1.95 -3.64
N GLN A 145 21.44 -2.60 -2.80
CA GLN A 145 20.35 -1.97 -2.05
C GLN A 145 20.65 -2.03 -0.56
N GLY A 146 20.23 -1.00 0.17
CA GLY A 146 20.36 -0.94 1.62
C GLY A 146 19.45 0.10 2.24
N ASP A 147 19.61 0.29 3.55
CA ASP A 147 18.77 1.18 4.36
C ASP A 147 19.56 2.36 4.90
N LEU A 148 18.98 3.55 4.82
CA LEU A 148 19.51 4.76 5.42
C LEU A 148 19.35 4.71 6.95
N LYS A 149 20.46 4.90 7.68
CA LYS A 149 20.47 4.95 9.14
C LYS A 149 20.60 6.37 9.68
N ASP A 150 21.39 7.21 9.00
CA ASP A 150 21.45 8.65 9.27
C ASP A 150 21.69 9.49 8.01
N LEU A 151 21.26 10.75 8.05
CA LEU A 151 21.42 11.72 6.96
C LEU A 151 21.86 13.09 7.48
N SER A 152 22.76 13.75 6.76
CA SER A 152 23.15 15.15 6.92
C SER A 152 23.23 15.84 5.56
N GLN A 153 23.51 17.14 5.56
CA GLN A 153 23.77 17.90 4.33
C GLN A 153 25.09 17.49 3.64
N GLN A 154 26.02 16.83 4.33
CA GLN A 154 27.35 16.51 3.81
C GLN A 154 27.56 15.01 3.56
N GLY A 155 26.61 14.15 3.97
CA GLY A 155 26.75 12.70 3.85
C GLY A 155 25.67 11.93 4.58
N CYS A 156 25.75 10.59 4.48
CA CYS A 156 24.82 9.64 5.10
C CYS A 156 25.53 8.38 5.60
N GLN A 157 24.81 7.57 6.38
CA GLN A 157 25.21 6.20 6.73
C GLN A 157 24.16 5.21 6.24
N LEU A 158 24.61 4.15 5.56
CA LEU A 158 23.76 3.09 5.00
C LEU A 158 24.10 1.73 5.63
N GLU A 159 23.11 0.85 5.75
CA GLU A 159 23.27 -0.58 6.05
C GLU A 159 22.98 -1.39 4.78
N LEU A 160 23.93 -2.21 4.35
CA LEU A 160 23.95 -2.91 3.07
C LEU A 160 24.19 -4.41 3.30
N PRO A 161 23.79 -5.30 2.38
CA PRO A 161 24.13 -6.73 2.47
C PRO A 161 25.64 -6.94 2.36
N ALA A 162 26.17 -8.03 2.95
CA ALA A 162 27.60 -8.33 2.88
C ALA A 162 28.15 -8.43 1.45
N SER A 163 27.31 -8.80 0.47
CA SER A 163 27.66 -8.83 -0.96
C SER A 163 28.03 -7.45 -1.54
N ALA A 164 27.65 -6.36 -0.87
CA ALA A 164 27.98 -4.98 -1.26
C ALA A 164 29.46 -4.63 -1.17
N ALA A 165 30.23 -5.37 -0.35
CA ALA A 165 31.64 -5.08 -0.12
C ALA A 165 32.49 -5.12 -1.41
N SER A 166 32.14 -6.01 -2.35
CA SER A 166 32.81 -6.11 -3.64
C SER A 166 32.59 -4.87 -4.52
N LEU A 167 31.37 -4.33 -4.55
CA LEU A 167 31.03 -3.10 -5.29
C LEU A 167 31.77 -1.88 -4.74
N LEU A 168 31.89 -1.78 -3.42
CA LEU A 168 32.54 -0.64 -2.75
C LEU A 168 34.07 -0.66 -2.91
N SER A 169 34.66 -1.81 -3.19
CA SER A 169 36.11 -1.95 -3.41
C SER A 169 36.58 -1.54 -4.80
N SER A 170 35.66 -1.46 -5.77
CA SER A 170 35.99 -1.28 -7.19
C SER A 170 35.75 0.13 -7.74
N VAL A 171 35.17 1.04 -6.96
CA VAL A 171 34.73 2.37 -7.45
C VAL A 171 35.14 3.49 -6.49
N SER A 172 35.67 4.59 -7.02
CA SER A 172 36.09 5.77 -6.23
C SER A 172 34.94 6.68 -5.81
N ALA A 173 33.90 6.83 -6.63
CA ALA A 173 32.69 7.58 -6.32
C ALA A 173 31.45 6.85 -6.87
N ILE A 174 30.41 6.72 -6.05
CA ILE A 174 29.21 5.93 -6.34
C ILE A 174 27.98 6.84 -6.35
N GLU A 175 27.04 6.59 -7.26
CA GLU A 175 25.74 7.27 -7.21
C GLU A 175 24.84 6.57 -6.17
N ILE A 176 24.38 7.35 -5.19
CA ILE A 176 23.42 6.93 -4.18
C ILE A 176 22.08 7.58 -4.49
N GLU A 177 21.05 6.76 -4.69
CA GLU A 177 19.66 7.20 -4.79
C GLU A 177 18.94 6.88 -3.47
N LEU A 178 18.67 7.90 -2.65
CA LEU A 178 17.82 7.81 -1.47
C LEU A 178 16.35 7.80 -1.90
N CYS A 179 15.53 6.98 -1.27
CA CYS A 179 14.13 6.90 -1.62
C CYS A 179 13.23 6.80 -0.38
N PHE A 180 12.40 7.83 -0.23
CA PHE A 180 11.51 8.01 0.90
C PHE A 180 10.15 7.30 0.68
N PRO A 181 9.44 6.92 1.75
CA PRO A 181 8.15 6.21 1.68
C PRO A 181 7.08 6.90 0.84
N ASN A 182 7.15 8.22 0.74
CA ASN A 182 6.22 9.01 -0.07
C ASN A 182 6.55 9.05 -1.58
N GLY A 183 7.53 8.27 -2.04
CA GLY A 183 7.99 8.26 -3.43
C GLY A 183 9.00 9.35 -3.77
N THR A 184 9.40 10.19 -2.81
CA THR A 184 10.47 11.17 -3.05
C THR A 184 11.79 10.45 -3.25
N ARG A 185 12.44 10.70 -4.39
CA ARG A 185 13.78 10.18 -4.70
C ARG A 185 14.81 11.29 -4.74
N PHE A 186 16.03 10.97 -4.34
CA PHE A 186 17.14 11.89 -4.34
C PHE A 186 18.44 11.17 -4.69
N ALA A 187 18.98 11.48 -5.87
CA ALA A 187 20.25 10.93 -6.33
C ALA A 187 21.41 11.91 -6.07
N ILE A 188 22.53 11.37 -5.58
CA ILE A 188 23.74 12.13 -5.27
C ILE A 188 24.99 11.27 -5.42
N LYS A 189 26.07 11.86 -5.94
CA LYS A 189 27.38 11.19 -5.96
C LYS A 189 28.03 11.26 -4.59
N ALA A 190 28.60 10.15 -4.16
CA ALA A 190 29.21 10.05 -2.86
C ALA A 190 30.39 9.07 -2.82
N THR A 191 31.31 9.32 -1.91
CA THR A 191 32.50 8.49 -1.71
C THR A 191 32.40 7.75 -0.38
N ALA A 192 32.59 6.43 -0.41
CA ALA A 192 32.60 5.60 0.78
C ALA A 192 33.80 5.97 1.66
N CYS A 193 33.56 6.24 2.94
CA CYS A 193 34.56 6.73 3.88
C CYS A 193 34.95 5.69 4.94
N HIS A 194 33.97 4.96 5.49
CA HIS A 194 34.20 3.95 6.53
C HIS A 194 33.20 2.81 6.40
N THR A 195 33.66 1.57 6.60
CA THR A 195 32.85 0.36 6.53
C THR A 195 33.04 -0.48 7.79
N VAL A 196 31.94 -0.94 8.39
CA VAL A 196 31.92 -1.80 9.58
C VAL A 196 31.06 -3.02 9.27
N ALA A 197 31.61 -4.22 9.41
CA ALA A 197 30.87 -5.46 9.16
C ALA A 197 30.15 -5.97 10.42
N ASP A 198 28.93 -6.49 10.25
CA ASP A 198 28.14 -7.18 11.27
C ASP A 198 27.95 -8.64 10.83
N ALA A 199 28.73 -9.53 11.44
CA ALA A 199 28.81 -10.95 11.06
C ALA A 199 27.54 -11.74 11.41
N ASP A 200 26.83 -11.35 12.47
CA ASP A 200 25.64 -12.05 12.95
C ASP A 200 24.44 -11.75 12.04
N ARG A 201 24.38 -10.53 11.47
CA ARG A 201 23.29 -10.09 10.59
C ARG A 201 23.57 -10.24 9.10
N GLN A 202 24.78 -10.68 8.71
CA GLN A 202 25.23 -10.76 7.31
C GLN A 202 25.11 -9.40 6.56
N THR A 203 25.33 -8.29 7.28
CA THR A 203 25.24 -6.91 6.76
C THR A 203 26.52 -6.11 7.01
N ILE A 204 26.73 -5.04 6.25
CA ILE A 204 27.79 -4.04 6.46
C ILE A 204 27.17 -2.64 6.62
N ARG A 205 27.72 -1.84 7.52
CA ARG A 205 27.40 -0.41 7.65
C ARG A 205 28.46 0.45 7.01
N VAL A 206 28.06 1.35 6.14
CA VAL A 206 28.97 2.17 5.33
C VAL A 206 28.59 3.64 5.43
N GLY A 207 29.56 4.49 5.77
CA GLY A 207 29.40 5.94 5.74
C GLY A 207 29.85 6.53 4.43
N PHE A 208 29.05 7.44 3.87
CA PHE A 208 29.30 8.12 2.61
C PHE A 208 29.41 9.62 2.78
N ARG A 209 30.31 10.25 2.02
CA ARG A 209 30.45 11.71 1.90
C ARG A 209 29.96 12.16 0.54
N PHE A 210 29.08 13.15 0.50
CA PHE A 210 28.53 13.68 -0.74
C PHE A 210 29.54 14.56 -1.50
N GLU A 211 29.50 14.51 -2.83
CA GLU A 211 30.38 15.25 -3.72
C GLU A 211 29.58 16.13 -4.69
N GLY A 212 30.05 17.36 -4.93
CA GLY A 212 29.52 18.22 -6.00
C GLY A 212 28.06 18.63 -5.86
N CYS A 213 27.54 18.82 -4.63
CA CYS A 213 26.17 19.24 -4.40
C CYS A 213 25.89 20.60 -5.05
N ASN A 214 24.84 20.69 -5.87
CA ASN A 214 24.33 21.98 -6.33
C ASN A 214 23.36 22.60 -5.30
N ALA A 215 23.04 23.88 -5.47
CA ALA A 215 22.17 24.61 -4.53
C ALA A 215 20.76 24.00 -4.38
N GLU A 216 20.24 23.29 -5.38
CA GLU A 216 18.94 22.60 -5.29
C GLU A 216 19.04 21.32 -4.45
N GLN A 217 20.12 20.55 -4.64
CA GLN A 217 20.38 19.34 -3.88
C GLN A 217 20.63 19.64 -2.41
N GLU A 218 21.36 20.72 -2.10
CA GLU A 218 21.55 21.19 -0.72
C GLU A 218 20.22 21.53 -0.03
N ARG A 219 19.28 22.17 -0.75
CA ARG A 219 17.93 22.47 -0.23
C ARG A 219 17.13 21.19 0.05
N LYS A 220 17.14 20.23 -0.87
CA LYS A 220 16.45 18.94 -0.69
C LYS A 220 17.01 18.15 0.50
N LEU A 221 18.34 18.09 0.63
CA LEU A 221 18.99 17.45 1.76
C LEU A 221 18.61 18.09 3.09
N TRP A 222 18.58 19.42 3.16
CA TRP A 222 18.15 20.12 4.36
C TRP A 222 16.70 19.78 4.74
N PHE A 223 15.78 19.78 3.77
CA PHE A 223 14.38 19.39 3.97
C PHE A 223 14.28 17.97 4.53
N PHE A 224 14.98 17.00 3.93
CA PHE A 224 14.98 15.62 4.41
C PHE A 224 15.53 15.47 5.83
N VAL A 225 16.66 16.13 6.14
CA VAL A 225 17.26 16.10 7.47
C VAL A 225 16.30 16.64 8.53
N ARG A 226 15.62 17.76 8.25
CA ARG A 226 14.64 18.36 9.16
C ARG A 226 13.43 17.46 9.39
N GLU A 227 12.98 16.80 8.34
CA GLU A 227 11.77 16.02 8.41
C GLU A 227 12.01 14.64 9.05
N ILE A 228 13.21 14.06 8.86
CA ILE A 228 13.70 12.92 9.66
C ILE A 228 13.78 13.32 11.14
N GLU A 229 14.33 14.49 11.46
CA GLU A 229 14.44 14.99 12.84
C GLU A 229 13.05 15.14 13.48
N ARG A 230 12.10 15.74 12.76
CA ARG A 230 10.73 15.95 13.21
C ARG A 230 10.00 14.63 13.48
N GLU A 231 10.08 13.70 12.54
CA GLU A 231 9.42 12.40 12.66
C GLU A 231 10.09 11.53 13.74
N SER A 232 11.42 11.54 13.83
CA SER A 232 12.19 10.84 14.87
C SER A 232 11.87 11.36 16.28
N SER A 233 11.60 12.66 16.42
CA SER A 233 11.16 13.26 17.69
C SER A 233 9.75 12.81 18.07
N ARG A 234 8.84 12.64 17.09
CA ARG A 234 7.48 12.10 17.33
C ARG A 234 7.50 10.68 17.89
N TYR A 235 8.48 9.86 17.49
CA TYR A 235 8.67 8.51 18.02
C TYR A 235 9.38 8.46 19.39
N ALA A 236 9.95 9.57 19.86
CA ALA A 236 10.76 9.60 21.08
C ALA A 236 9.96 9.95 22.35
N GLU A 237 8.79 10.57 22.23
CA GLU A 237 7.95 10.97 23.37
C GLU A 237 6.53 10.40 23.20
N GLU A 238 6.01 9.73 24.23
CA GLU A 238 4.60 9.28 24.32
C GLU A 238 3.58 10.45 24.42
N ALA A 239 4.00 11.69 24.15
CA ALA A 239 3.21 12.90 24.38
C ALA A 239 3.48 13.99 23.33
N ASP A 240 2.92 13.86 22.13
CA ASP A 240 2.37 15.03 21.42
C ASP A 240 1.29 14.60 20.42
N VAL A 241 0.06 14.45 20.94
CA VAL A 241 -1.14 13.96 20.23
C VAL A 241 -1.63 14.93 19.14
N GLY A 242 -0.94 16.07 18.93
CA GLY A 242 -1.33 17.11 17.98
C GLY A 242 -0.51 17.25 16.70
N ARG A 243 0.63 16.57 16.52
CA ARG A 243 1.49 16.77 15.34
C ARG A 243 1.20 15.79 14.21
N LEU A 244 0.80 16.32 13.04
CA LEU A 244 0.55 15.52 11.84
C LEU A 244 1.81 14.75 11.39
N PRO A 245 1.67 13.52 10.88
CA PRO A 245 2.80 12.71 10.42
C PRO A 245 3.57 13.38 9.30
N SER A 246 4.84 13.03 9.12
CA SER A 246 5.62 13.52 7.98
C SER A 246 5.13 13.09 6.63
N MET A 247 4.94 14.04 5.72
CA MET A 247 4.64 13.72 4.32
C MET A 247 5.77 12.94 3.63
N LEU A 248 7.02 12.94 4.13
CA LEU A 248 8.10 12.07 3.64
C LEU A 248 7.92 10.62 4.08
N PHE A 249 7.43 10.43 5.30
CA PHE A 249 7.21 9.11 5.92
C PHE A 249 5.76 8.63 5.80
N GLN A 250 4.87 9.46 5.27
CA GLN A 250 3.53 9.09 4.83
C GLN A 250 3.64 8.51 3.43
N SER A 251 3.21 7.27 3.26
CA SER A 251 3.10 6.65 1.94
C SER A 251 2.12 7.44 1.07
N GLN A 252 2.62 8.32 0.19
CA GLN A 252 1.81 8.93 -0.85
C GLN A 252 1.30 7.84 -1.79
N THR A 253 0.00 7.88 -2.01
CA THR A 253 -0.68 7.29 -3.14
C THR A 253 -0.01 7.74 -4.45
N ALA A 254 0.92 6.91 -4.95
CA ALA A 254 1.68 6.96 -6.23
C ALA A 254 2.60 8.20 -6.40
N THR A 255 3.91 8.12 -6.70
CA THR A 255 4.60 7.35 -7.75
C THR A 255 6.11 7.14 -7.47
N SER A 256 6.61 5.92 -7.75
CA SER A 256 8.01 5.49 -7.98
C SER A 256 8.94 5.16 -6.78
N ALA A 257 9.00 3.85 -6.49
CA ALA A 257 9.83 2.92 -5.67
C ALA A 257 11.13 3.35 -4.91
N PRO A 258 11.74 2.47 -4.09
CA PRO A 258 12.55 1.38 -4.59
C PRO A 258 12.27 0.06 -3.84
N VAL A 259 12.21 -0.99 -4.65
CA VAL A 259 12.62 -2.39 -4.43
C VAL A 259 12.66 -2.89 -2.97
N GLY A 260 11.82 -3.84 -2.56
CA GLY A 260 10.93 -4.70 -3.34
C GLY A 260 9.86 -5.38 -2.47
N ARG A 261 8.81 -5.97 -3.02
CA ARG A 261 8.52 -6.36 -4.41
C ARG A 261 7.01 -6.23 -4.62
N ARG A 262 6.62 -5.84 -5.84
CA ARG A 262 5.27 -5.76 -6.44
C ARG A 262 4.58 -4.38 -6.46
N ASN A 263 4.81 -3.72 -7.60
CA ASN A 263 3.84 -2.93 -8.38
C ASN A 263 3.78 -1.40 -8.17
N LEU A 264 4.70 -0.69 -8.85
CA LEU A 264 4.25 0.25 -9.90
C LEU A 264 3.92 -0.54 -11.16
N LEU A 265 2.86 -1.34 -11.10
CA LEU A 265 2.33 -2.05 -12.25
C LEU A 265 0.87 -1.63 -12.33
N SER A 266 0.44 -1.24 -13.53
CA SER A 266 -0.85 -0.60 -13.71
C SER A 266 -1.92 -1.67 -13.47
N TYR A 267 -2.43 -1.75 -12.23
CA TYR A 267 -3.69 -2.45 -12.04
C TYR A 267 -4.77 -1.61 -12.69
N PRO A 268 -5.63 -2.24 -13.51
CA PRO A 268 -6.54 -1.54 -14.39
C PRO A 268 -7.56 -0.66 -13.66
N THR A 269 -7.87 -1.01 -12.41
CA THR A 269 -8.89 -0.30 -11.63
C THR A 269 -8.31 0.27 -10.32
N PRO A 270 -8.85 1.40 -9.82
CA PRO A 270 -8.49 1.91 -8.50
C PRO A 270 -8.71 0.89 -7.37
N MET A 271 -9.78 0.09 -7.47
CA MET A 271 -10.06 -0.97 -6.50
C MET A 271 -8.99 -2.07 -6.52
N ALA A 272 -8.56 -2.51 -7.71
CA ALA A 272 -7.47 -3.47 -7.85
C ALA A 272 -6.14 -2.94 -7.32
N ARG A 273 -5.81 -1.65 -7.53
CA ARG A 273 -4.61 -1.02 -6.93
C ARG A 273 -4.64 -1.04 -5.40
N ARG A 274 -5.82 -0.90 -4.79
CA ARG A 274 -5.98 -0.92 -3.32
C ARG A 274 -5.94 -2.34 -2.78
N LEU A 275 -6.60 -3.28 -3.46
CA LEU A 275 -6.59 -4.71 -3.14
C LEU A 275 -5.18 -5.31 -3.23
N ALA A 276 -4.38 -4.85 -4.19
CA ALA A 276 -2.97 -5.22 -4.35
C ALA A 276 -2.12 -5.02 -3.09
N ARG A 277 -2.47 -4.07 -2.22
CA ARG A 277 -1.78 -3.88 -0.94
C ARG A 277 -2.02 -5.05 0.02
N VAL A 278 -3.26 -5.55 0.07
CA VAL A 278 -3.61 -6.76 0.83
C VAL A 278 -2.91 -7.97 0.22
N ALA A 279 -2.86 -8.04 -1.11
CA ALA A 279 -2.16 -9.12 -1.81
C ALA A 279 -0.64 -9.11 -1.56
N GLY A 280 -0.01 -7.93 -1.51
CA GLY A 280 1.39 -7.77 -1.17
C GLY A 280 1.71 -8.22 0.26
N TYR A 281 0.83 -7.92 1.21
CA TYR A 281 0.93 -8.46 2.57
C TYR A 281 0.87 -10.00 2.60
N LEU A 282 -0.10 -10.60 1.91
CA LEU A 282 -0.23 -12.06 1.89
C LEU A 282 0.97 -12.74 1.22
N ASP A 283 1.58 -12.10 0.23
CA ASP A 283 2.81 -12.57 -0.37
C ASP A 283 4.01 -12.50 0.58
N ALA A 284 4.14 -11.39 1.32
CA ALA A 284 5.16 -11.27 2.35
C ALA A 284 4.98 -12.34 3.43
N GLN A 285 3.75 -12.54 3.91
CA GLN A 285 3.47 -13.60 4.88
C GLN A 285 3.76 -15.01 4.35
N LEU A 286 3.50 -15.26 3.07
CA LEU A 286 3.86 -16.55 2.46
C LEU A 286 5.37 -16.80 2.51
N LEU A 287 6.19 -15.77 2.27
CA LEU A 287 7.65 -15.85 2.34
C LEU A 287 8.17 -15.97 3.79
N GLU A 288 7.54 -15.28 4.73
CA GLU A 288 7.87 -15.36 6.17
C GLU A 288 7.55 -16.76 6.72
N LEU A 289 6.38 -17.31 6.40
CA LEU A 289 6.03 -18.69 6.73
C LEU A 289 7.08 -19.68 6.22
N GLN A 290 7.54 -19.51 4.97
CA GLN A 290 8.60 -20.36 4.39
C GLN A 290 9.95 -20.27 5.12
N GLN A 291 10.21 -19.17 5.84
CA GLN A 291 11.40 -18.98 6.68
C GLN A 291 11.22 -19.53 8.09
N GLY A 292 10.03 -20.02 8.44
CA GLY A 292 9.69 -20.56 9.75
C GLY A 292 9.06 -19.55 10.70
N ASP A 293 8.71 -18.35 10.21
CA ASP A 293 8.00 -17.35 11.00
C ASP A 293 6.50 -17.68 11.13
N VAL A 294 5.82 -16.95 12.01
CA VAL A 294 4.37 -17.04 12.25
C VAL A 294 3.64 -15.91 11.53
N ILE A 295 2.31 -16.02 11.40
CA ILE A 295 1.51 -14.92 10.84
C ILE A 295 1.51 -13.73 11.81
N ASP A 296 1.87 -12.54 11.32
CA ASP A 296 1.79 -11.31 12.11
C ASP A 296 0.32 -10.96 12.42
N SER A 297 -0.06 -11.10 13.69
CA SER A 297 -1.40 -10.85 14.20
C SER A 297 -1.88 -9.41 13.97
N ILE A 298 -1.00 -8.42 14.11
CA ILE A 298 -1.31 -7.00 13.97
C ILE A 298 -1.50 -6.65 12.49
N GLN A 299 -0.60 -7.12 11.64
CA GLN A 299 -0.69 -6.88 10.20
C GLN A 299 -1.89 -7.62 9.59
N LEU A 300 -2.17 -8.86 10.01
CA LEU A 300 -3.36 -9.59 9.58
C LEU A 300 -4.63 -8.81 9.94
N SER A 301 -4.69 -8.28 11.15
CA SER A 301 -5.81 -7.47 11.64
C SER A 301 -6.03 -6.21 10.80
N ARG A 302 -4.96 -5.48 10.50
CA ARG A 302 -5.00 -4.26 9.66
C ARG A 302 -5.44 -4.56 8.22
N HIS A 303 -4.90 -5.62 7.62
CA HIS A 303 -5.23 -5.99 6.25
C HIS A 303 -6.64 -6.59 6.13
N ALA A 304 -7.13 -7.29 7.15
CA ALA A 304 -8.52 -7.68 7.25
C ALA A 304 -9.45 -6.45 7.34
N ASP A 305 -9.12 -5.45 8.17
CA ASP A 305 -9.88 -4.19 8.22
C ASP A 305 -9.88 -3.45 6.88
N MET A 306 -8.73 -3.43 6.18
CA MET A 306 -8.64 -2.86 4.82
C MET A 306 -9.58 -3.60 3.86
N LEU A 307 -9.55 -4.94 3.83
CA LEU A 307 -10.43 -5.72 2.95
C LEU A 307 -11.91 -5.49 3.27
N LEU A 308 -12.27 -5.37 4.55
CA LEU A 308 -13.63 -5.02 4.97
C LEU A 308 -14.03 -3.63 4.48
N MET A 309 -13.15 -2.64 4.60
CA MET A 309 -13.40 -1.28 4.11
C MET A 309 -13.62 -1.26 2.59
N LEU A 310 -12.81 -2.00 1.83
CA LEU A 310 -13.01 -2.12 0.37
C LEU A 310 -14.36 -2.79 0.04
N ALA A 311 -14.74 -3.80 0.81
CA ALA A 311 -16.00 -4.52 0.64
C ALA A 311 -17.22 -3.66 0.98
N ASP A 312 -17.13 -2.82 2.02
CA ASP A 312 -18.20 -1.90 2.43
C ASP A 312 -18.33 -0.69 1.47
N GLU A 313 -17.23 -0.29 0.82
CA GLU A 313 -17.23 0.80 -0.18
C GLU A 313 -17.90 0.36 -1.49
N ASP A 314 -17.46 -0.75 -2.07
CA ASP A 314 -18.02 -1.27 -3.33
C ASP A 314 -17.70 -2.76 -3.51
N MET A 315 -18.62 -3.62 -3.06
CA MET A 315 -18.49 -5.07 -3.16
C MET A 315 -18.40 -5.56 -4.61
N GLU A 316 -19.13 -4.94 -5.56
CA GLU A 316 -19.09 -5.35 -6.96
C GLU A 316 -17.73 -5.02 -7.59
N ALA A 317 -17.21 -3.81 -7.34
CA ALA A 317 -15.88 -3.44 -7.80
C ALA A 317 -14.78 -4.31 -7.15
N LEU A 318 -14.95 -4.70 -5.89
CA LEU A 318 -14.02 -5.59 -5.19
C LEU A 318 -14.03 -7.01 -5.80
N GLN A 319 -15.20 -7.55 -6.12
CA GLN A 319 -15.33 -8.83 -6.83
C GLN A 319 -14.65 -8.78 -8.20
N PHE A 320 -14.80 -7.69 -8.95
CA PHE A 320 -14.10 -7.54 -10.23
C PHE A 320 -12.59 -7.42 -10.03
N ALA A 321 -12.15 -6.71 -8.98
CA ALA A 321 -10.73 -6.45 -8.70
C ALA A 321 -9.93 -7.73 -8.41
N THR A 322 -10.52 -8.80 -7.88
CA THR A 322 -9.83 -10.09 -7.68
C THR A 322 -9.33 -10.68 -9.00
N ARG A 323 -10.02 -10.40 -10.11
CA ARG A 323 -9.64 -10.85 -11.47
C ARG A 323 -8.51 -10.03 -12.08
N CYS A 324 -8.28 -8.82 -11.56
CA CYS A 324 -7.22 -7.93 -12.01
C CYS A 324 -5.85 -8.25 -11.36
N LEU A 325 -5.80 -9.21 -10.45
CA LEU A 325 -4.57 -9.69 -9.81
C LEU A 325 -3.93 -10.74 -10.73
N GLY A 326 -2.93 -10.36 -11.51
CA GLY A 326 -2.25 -11.26 -12.46
C GLY A 326 -0.80 -11.59 -12.11
N ARG A 327 -0.26 -11.04 -11.01
CA ARG A 327 1.19 -11.07 -10.72
C ARG A 327 1.53 -11.72 -9.38
N GLU A 328 0.52 -11.95 -8.58
CA GLU A 328 0.58 -12.55 -7.26
C GLU A 328 0.54 -14.08 -7.39
N PRO A 329 1.18 -14.86 -6.50
CA PRO A 329 1.09 -16.30 -6.48
C PRO A 329 -0.36 -16.74 -6.45
N TRP A 330 -0.64 -17.87 -7.07
CA TRP A 330 -2.00 -18.40 -7.14
C TRP A 330 -2.61 -18.58 -5.74
N LEU A 331 -1.81 -18.92 -4.72
CA LEU A 331 -2.25 -19.03 -3.32
C LEU A 331 -2.82 -17.71 -2.79
N VAL A 332 -2.15 -16.60 -3.10
CA VAL A 332 -2.58 -15.25 -2.69
C VAL A 332 -3.87 -14.87 -3.41
N ARG A 333 -3.93 -15.08 -4.73
CA ARG A 333 -5.13 -14.78 -5.54
C ARG A 333 -6.33 -15.60 -5.06
N HIS A 334 -6.12 -16.87 -4.79
CA HIS A 334 -7.14 -17.79 -4.28
C HIS A 334 -7.65 -17.38 -2.90
N GLY A 335 -6.75 -17.10 -1.95
CA GLY A 335 -7.14 -16.64 -0.60
C GLY A 335 -7.97 -15.36 -0.66
N LEU A 336 -7.61 -14.40 -1.52
CA LEU A 336 -8.40 -13.19 -1.73
C LEU A 336 -9.75 -13.45 -2.41
N GLY A 337 -9.79 -14.29 -3.44
CA GLY A 337 -11.03 -14.69 -4.11
C GLY A 337 -12.03 -15.31 -3.13
N VAL A 338 -11.57 -16.27 -2.33
CA VAL A 338 -12.36 -16.94 -1.28
C VAL A 338 -12.82 -15.92 -0.22
N ALA A 339 -11.94 -15.05 0.26
CA ALA A 339 -12.29 -14.03 1.25
C ALA A 339 -13.37 -13.06 0.76
N VAL A 340 -13.25 -12.58 -0.48
CA VAL A 340 -14.23 -11.66 -1.10
C VAL A 340 -15.57 -12.35 -1.29
N HIS A 341 -15.60 -13.61 -1.73
CA HIS A 341 -16.84 -14.36 -1.91
C HIS A 341 -17.53 -14.69 -0.58
N ILE A 342 -16.77 -15.04 0.47
CA ILE A 342 -17.31 -15.22 1.83
C ILE A 342 -17.91 -13.91 2.34
N LEU A 343 -17.21 -12.78 2.18
CA LEU A 343 -17.75 -11.47 2.55
C LEU A 343 -19.01 -11.10 1.78
N ALA A 344 -19.07 -11.43 0.49
CA ALA A 344 -20.25 -11.19 -0.34
C ALA A 344 -21.46 -12.04 0.07
N LEU A 345 -21.26 -13.27 0.56
CA LEU A 345 -22.31 -14.12 1.14
C LEU A 345 -22.72 -13.68 2.54
N ALA A 346 -21.79 -13.10 3.31
CA ALA A 346 -22.07 -12.51 4.61
C ALA A 346 -22.72 -11.11 4.50
N SER A 347 -22.67 -10.47 3.34
CA SER A 347 -23.30 -9.17 3.09
C SER A 347 -24.83 -9.27 3.18
N GLY A 348 -25.47 -8.32 3.87
CA GLY A 348 -26.93 -8.31 4.07
C GLY A 348 -27.43 -9.24 5.18
N SER A 349 -26.54 -9.94 5.88
CA SER A 349 -26.85 -10.69 7.10
C SER A 349 -26.57 -9.86 8.36
N THR A 350 -27.20 -10.19 9.49
CA THR A 350 -26.94 -9.56 10.80
C THR A 350 -25.61 -9.97 11.42
N VAL A 351 -24.63 -10.39 10.60
CA VAL A 351 -23.33 -10.88 11.08
C VAL A 351 -22.52 -9.70 11.62
N PRO A 352 -22.07 -9.74 12.88
CA PRO A 352 -21.29 -8.66 13.48
C PRO A 352 -20.00 -8.38 12.71
N ARG A 353 -19.56 -7.11 12.73
CA ARG A 353 -18.33 -6.66 12.06
C ARG A 353 -17.11 -7.50 12.43
N ASP A 354 -16.96 -7.84 13.71
CA ASP A 354 -15.81 -8.62 14.19
C ASP A 354 -15.81 -10.06 13.66
N VAL A 355 -16.99 -10.65 13.50
CA VAL A 355 -17.15 -11.96 12.86
C VAL A 355 -16.82 -11.86 11.37
N ARG A 356 -17.30 -10.83 10.67
CA ARG A 356 -16.91 -10.55 9.27
C ARG A 356 -15.40 -10.38 9.13
N LYS A 357 -14.76 -9.67 10.06
CA LYS A 357 -13.31 -9.46 10.09
C LYS A 357 -12.55 -10.77 10.27
N ALA A 358 -12.97 -11.60 11.22
CA ALA A 358 -12.40 -12.91 11.43
C ALA A 358 -12.59 -13.84 10.21
N LEU A 359 -13.75 -13.80 9.56
CA LEU A 359 -14.04 -14.53 8.33
C LEU A 359 -13.10 -14.13 7.19
N ALA A 360 -12.97 -12.81 6.95
CA ALA A 360 -12.06 -12.27 5.95
C ALA A 360 -10.62 -12.70 6.23
N ALA A 361 -10.15 -12.51 7.47
CA ALA A 361 -8.79 -12.85 7.88
C ALA A 361 -8.47 -14.33 7.72
N SER A 362 -9.37 -15.19 8.18
CA SER A 362 -9.23 -16.65 8.08
C SER A 362 -9.22 -17.10 6.62
N ALA A 363 -10.11 -16.56 5.79
CA ALA A 363 -10.19 -16.90 4.37
C ALA A 363 -8.96 -16.42 3.57
N MET A 364 -8.43 -15.22 3.87
CA MET A 364 -7.23 -14.71 3.21
C MET A 364 -6.02 -15.64 3.39
N VAL A 365 -5.89 -16.26 4.56
CA VAL A 365 -4.70 -17.04 4.94
C VAL A 365 -4.88 -18.56 4.84
N HIS A 366 -6.11 -19.07 4.69
CA HIS A 366 -6.46 -20.49 4.88
C HIS A 366 -5.56 -21.48 4.13
N ASP A 367 -5.04 -21.07 2.98
CA ASP A 367 -4.24 -21.89 2.08
C ASP A 367 -2.75 -21.55 2.09
N LEU A 368 -2.32 -20.51 2.82
CA LEU A 368 -0.90 -20.10 2.88
C LEU A 368 -0.01 -21.18 3.49
N GLY A 369 -0.57 -22.08 4.30
CA GLY A 369 0.12 -23.28 4.78
C GLY A 369 0.65 -24.16 3.64
N LYS A 370 0.05 -24.11 2.44
CA LYS A 370 0.54 -24.85 1.27
C LYS A 370 1.92 -24.36 0.82
N GLY A 371 2.32 -23.15 1.20
CA GLY A 371 3.69 -22.67 1.02
C GLY A 371 4.74 -23.41 1.85
N LEU A 372 4.32 -24.12 2.91
CA LEU A 372 5.17 -24.87 3.82
C LEU A 372 5.40 -26.33 3.40
N VAL A 373 4.65 -26.82 2.40
CA VAL A 373 4.83 -28.17 1.86
C VAL A 373 5.71 -28.13 0.61
N ALA A 374 6.27 -29.28 0.22
CA ALA A 374 7.17 -29.35 -0.92
C ALA A 374 6.49 -28.88 -2.22
N GLY A 375 7.11 -27.93 -2.94
CA GLY A 375 6.54 -27.37 -4.17
C GLY A 375 6.28 -28.39 -5.28
N THR A 376 6.98 -29.53 -5.26
CA THR A 376 6.72 -30.66 -6.17
C THR A 376 5.31 -31.25 -5.99
N LEU A 377 4.74 -31.21 -4.79
CA LEU A 377 3.37 -31.66 -4.52
C LEU A 377 2.33 -30.74 -5.15
N LEU A 378 2.60 -29.43 -5.15
CA LEU A 378 1.68 -28.42 -5.70
C LEU A 378 1.63 -28.44 -7.23
N SER A 379 2.73 -28.87 -7.87
CA SER A 379 2.86 -28.95 -9.32
C SER A 379 2.55 -30.34 -9.89
N ALA A 380 2.23 -31.32 -9.04
CA ALA A 380 1.98 -32.69 -9.47
C ALA A 380 0.63 -32.84 -10.19
N THR A 381 0.59 -33.61 -11.27
CA THR A 381 -0.64 -33.99 -11.98
C THR A 381 -1.39 -35.14 -11.30
N SER A 382 -0.68 -35.93 -10.48
CA SER A 382 -1.25 -36.95 -9.61
C SER A 382 -0.40 -37.07 -8.36
N LEU A 383 -1.01 -37.40 -7.23
CA LEU A 383 -0.33 -37.61 -5.96
C LEU A 383 -0.43 -39.07 -5.56
N GLU A 384 0.69 -39.65 -5.13
CA GLU A 384 0.70 -40.92 -4.42
C GLU A 384 0.16 -40.72 -2.99
N ALA A 385 -0.24 -41.80 -2.32
CA ALA A 385 -0.84 -41.73 -0.98
C ALA A 385 0.01 -40.93 0.04
N GLY A 386 1.33 -41.06 -0.01
CA GLY A 386 2.24 -40.28 0.85
C GLY A 386 2.24 -38.78 0.53
N GLY A 387 2.08 -38.41 -0.74
CA GLY A 387 1.96 -37.02 -1.18
C GLY A 387 0.65 -36.36 -0.71
N TYR A 388 -0.44 -37.12 -0.66
CA TYR A 388 -1.71 -36.64 -0.09
C TYR A 388 -1.57 -36.31 1.40
N ALA A 389 -0.94 -37.19 2.19
CA ALA A 389 -0.74 -36.94 3.62
C ALA A 389 0.13 -35.69 3.86
N GLN A 390 1.19 -35.49 3.05
CA GLN A 390 2.03 -34.29 3.12
C GLN A 390 1.27 -33.02 2.72
N LEU A 391 0.43 -33.08 1.68
CA LEU A 391 -0.40 -31.95 1.30
C LEU A 391 -1.37 -31.59 2.43
N GLN A 392 -2.04 -32.57 3.06
CA GLN A 392 -2.99 -32.33 4.16
C GLN A 392 -2.32 -31.68 5.39
N ALA A 393 -1.03 -31.90 5.61
CA ALA A 393 -0.27 -31.30 6.72
C ALA A 393 -0.19 -29.77 6.67
N HIS A 394 -0.50 -29.13 5.53
CA HIS A 394 -0.54 -27.67 5.43
C HIS A 394 -1.53 -27.03 6.42
N VAL A 395 -2.62 -27.73 6.75
CA VAL A 395 -3.66 -27.22 7.66
C VAL A 395 -3.13 -27.10 9.09
N PRO A 396 -2.64 -28.17 9.76
CA PRO A 396 -2.11 -28.05 11.12
C PRO A 396 -0.87 -27.12 11.18
N LEU A 397 -0.04 -27.07 10.14
CA LEU A 397 1.09 -26.14 10.08
C LEU A 397 0.61 -24.68 10.12
N LEU A 398 -0.40 -24.33 9.33
CA LEU A 398 -0.98 -22.99 9.33
C LEU A 398 -1.71 -22.68 10.65
N MET A 399 -2.41 -23.65 11.24
CA MET A 399 -3.06 -23.48 12.53
C MET A 399 -2.06 -23.13 13.63
N ASN A 400 -0.88 -23.76 13.63
CA ASN A 400 0.21 -23.40 14.55
C ASN A 400 0.74 -21.98 14.29
N ALA A 401 0.89 -21.60 13.02
CA ALA A 401 1.35 -20.26 12.63
C ALA A 401 0.34 -19.15 12.98
N LEU A 402 -0.93 -19.48 13.24
CA LEU A 402 -1.97 -18.55 13.67
C LEU A 402 -2.12 -18.44 15.20
N SER A 403 -1.34 -19.18 15.99
CA SER A 403 -1.46 -19.23 17.45
C SER A 403 -1.36 -17.86 18.15
N GLY A 404 -0.62 -16.90 17.57
CA GLY A 404 -0.52 -15.52 18.07
C GLY A 404 -1.72 -14.61 17.75
N CYS A 405 -2.66 -15.06 16.91
CA CYS A 405 -3.79 -14.27 16.43
C CYS A 405 -5.03 -14.36 17.35
N GLN A 406 -4.87 -13.99 18.63
CA GLN A 406 -5.91 -14.16 19.67
C GLN A 406 -7.21 -13.40 19.42
N TRP A 407 -7.21 -12.39 18.55
CA TRP A 407 -8.41 -11.64 18.17
C TRP A 407 -9.30 -12.40 17.17
N LEU A 408 -8.78 -13.45 16.53
CA LEU A 408 -9.59 -14.31 15.67
C LEU A 408 -10.51 -15.19 16.53
N SER A 409 -11.80 -15.19 16.19
CA SER A 409 -12.75 -16.09 16.84
C SER A 409 -12.34 -17.55 16.61
N PRO A 410 -12.12 -18.36 17.66
CA PRO A 410 -11.70 -19.76 17.52
C PRO A 410 -12.66 -20.59 16.67
N GLY A 411 -13.98 -20.32 16.78
CA GLY A 411 -14.99 -20.99 15.97
C GLY A 411 -14.85 -20.68 14.47
N VAL A 412 -14.50 -19.43 14.13
CA VAL A 412 -14.29 -19.00 12.74
C VAL A 412 -13.01 -19.61 12.17
N VAL A 413 -11.89 -19.58 12.91
CA VAL A 413 -10.63 -20.18 12.46
C VAL A 413 -10.81 -21.68 12.24
N LYS A 414 -11.42 -22.37 13.21
CA LYS A 414 -11.77 -23.79 13.06
C LYS A 414 -12.64 -24.04 11.84
N ALA A 415 -13.61 -23.16 11.57
CA ALA A 415 -14.52 -23.39 10.46
C ALA A 415 -13.90 -23.12 9.08
N VAL A 416 -13.10 -22.05 8.95
CA VAL A 416 -12.64 -21.50 7.66
C VAL A 416 -11.19 -21.85 7.34
N VAL A 417 -10.32 -22.06 8.33
CA VAL A 417 -8.94 -22.49 8.10
C VAL A 417 -8.85 -24.01 8.18
N GLU A 418 -9.31 -24.59 9.28
CA GLU A 418 -9.23 -26.04 9.49
C GLU A 418 -10.29 -26.79 8.66
N GLY A 419 -11.56 -26.37 8.75
CA GLY A 419 -12.70 -27.11 8.22
C GLY A 419 -13.07 -26.85 6.75
N ILE A 420 -12.37 -25.97 6.02
CA ILE A 420 -12.74 -25.61 4.64
C ILE A 420 -12.54 -26.76 3.63
N ASN A 421 -11.59 -27.64 3.95
CA ASN A 421 -11.29 -28.84 3.17
C ASN A 421 -12.16 -30.05 3.56
N GLU A 422 -13.01 -29.91 4.57
CA GLU A 422 -13.92 -30.98 5.00
C GLU A 422 -15.10 -31.15 4.03
N ARG A 423 -15.70 -32.35 4.01
CA ARG A 423 -16.82 -32.72 3.14
C ARG A 423 -17.90 -33.42 3.94
N LEU A 424 -19.17 -33.27 3.55
CA LEU A 424 -20.30 -33.83 4.29
C LEU A 424 -20.28 -35.36 4.43
N ASP A 425 -19.66 -36.07 3.48
CA ASP A 425 -19.50 -37.52 3.48
C ASP A 425 -18.24 -38.00 4.23
N GLY A 426 -17.51 -37.09 4.88
CA GLY A 426 -16.27 -37.41 5.61
C GLY A 426 -15.05 -37.64 4.72
N SER A 427 -15.16 -37.48 3.39
CA SER A 427 -14.02 -37.63 2.46
C SER A 427 -13.00 -36.48 2.53
N GLY A 428 -13.33 -35.41 3.25
CA GLY A 428 -12.46 -34.25 3.44
C GLY A 428 -11.39 -34.44 4.52
N TYR A 429 -10.68 -33.36 4.83
CA TYR A 429 -9.54 -33.37 5.76
C TYR A 429 -9.45 -32.03 6.51
N PRO A 430 -8.72 -31.93 7.64
CA PRO A 430 -7.86 -32.97 8.25
C PRO A 430 -8.59 -33.96 9.17
N GLY A 431 -9.80 -33.66 9.63
CA GLY A 431 -10.55 -34.43 10.63
C GLY A 431 -11.52 -35.45 10.05
N GLY A 432 -11.83 -35.41 8.75
CA GLY A 432 -12.75 -36.35 8.09
C GLY A 432 -14.14 -36.30 8.69
N HIS A 433 -14.61 -35.10 9.02
CA HIS A 433 -15.83 -34.91 9.78
C HIS A 433 -17.07 -35.05 8.89
N GLU A 434 -17.98 -35.95 9.28
CA GLU A 434 -19.24 -36.15 8.57
C GLU A 434 -20.33 -35.13 8.97
N GLY A 435 -21.11 -34.71 7.98
CA GLY A 435 -22.42 -34.06 8.12
C GLY A 435 -22.55 -33.10 9.30
N ASP A 436 -23.31 -33.52 10.30
CA ASP A 436 -23.73 -32.72 11.46
C ASP A 436 -22.59 -32.27 12.37
N ARG A 437 -21.39 -32.85 12.23
CA ARG A 437 -20.20 -32.39 12.95
C ARG A 437 -19.54 -31.18 12.29
N LEU A 438 -19.88 -30.88 11.04
CA LEU A 438 -19.39 -29.70 10.33
C LEU A 438 -20.20 -28.46 10.68
N GLN A 439 -19.49 -27.43 11.16
CA GLN A 439 -20.06 -26.11 11.41
C GLN A 439 -20.66 -25.54 10.13
N GLU A 440 -21.73 -24.76 10.27
CA GLU A 440 -22.41 -24.12 9.13
C GLU A 440 -21.44 -23.27 8.29
N LEU A 441 -20.48 -22.60 8.95
CA LEU A 441 -19.42 -21.83 8.27
C LEU A 441 -18.44 -22.72 7.49
N SER A 442 -18.12 -23.93 7.96
CA SER A 442 -17.28 -24.88 7.21
C SER A 442 -17.98 -25.32 5.93
N ARG A 443 -19.28 -25.63 6.02
CA ARG A 443 -20.10 -26.03 4.88
C ARG A 443 -20.19 -24.92 3.83
N MET A 444 -20.35 -23.67 4.27
CA MET A 444 -20.31 -22.49 3.39
C MET A 444 -18.94 -22.33 2.73
N SER A 445 -17.87 -22.33 3.52
CA SER A 445 -16.51 -22.07 3.02
C SER A 445 -16.04 -23.16 2.07
N ALA A 446 -16.37 -24.42 2.30
CA ALA A 446 -16.05 -25.53 1.39
C ALA A 446 -16.67 -25.33 -0.01
N VAL A 447 -17.90 -24.81 -0.08
CA VAL A 447 -18.53 -24.47 -1.37
C VAL A 447 -17.78 -23.32 -2.05
N VAL A 448 -17.45 -22.25 -1.32
CA VAL A 448 -16.75 -21.09 -1.88
C VAL A 448 -15.35 -21.48 -2.39
N ASP A 449 -14.59 -22.24 -1.60
CA ASP A 449 -13.27 -22.74 -1.93
C ASP A 449 -13.27 -23.51 -3.25
N VAL A 450 -14.17 -24.49 -3.38
CA VAL A 450 -14.27 -25.30 -4.59
C VAL A 450 -14.70 -24.48 -5.79
N VAL A 451 -15.59 -23.50 -5.63
CA VAL A 451 -15.96 -22.62 -6.75
C VAL A 451 -14.75 -21.83 -7.25
N ASP A 452 -13.97 -21.22 -6.37
CA ASP A 452 -12.78 -20.47 -6.79
C ASP A 452 -11.72 -21.41 -7.41
N ALA A 453 -11.42 -22.52 -6.75
CA ALA A 453 -10.42 -23.47 -7.19
C ALA A 453 -10.74 -24.14 -8.54
N MET A 454 -12.02 -24.41 -8.83
CA MET A 454 -12.43 -25.01 -10.11
C MET A 454 -12.40 -24.03 -11.28
N ARG A 455 -12.47 -22.73 -11.04
CA ARG A 455 -12.39 -21.68 -12.08
C ARG A 455 -10.96 -21.27 -12.44
N ARG A 456 -9.96 -21.95 -11.88
CA ARG A 456 -8.54 -21.78 -12.19
C ARG A 456 -7.99 -23.02 -12.89
N ASP A 457 -6.98 -22.80 -13.71
CA ASP A 457 -6.17 -23.87 -14.28
C ASP A 457 -5.37 -24.56 -13.16
N ARG A 458 -5.24 -25.87 -13.30
CA ARG A 458 -4.36 -26.71 -12.49
C ARG A 458 -3.49 -27.57 -13.42
N PRO A 459 -2.35 -28.09 -12.95
CA PRO A 459 -1.50 -28.96 -13.76
C PRO A 459 -2.25 -30.14 -14.40
N ASP A 460 -3.29 -30.63 -13.73
CA ASP A 460 -4.10 -31.79 -14.12
C ASP A 460 -5.39 -31.44 -14.90
N ARG A 461 -5.82 -30.16 -14.92
CA ARG A 461 -7.07 -29.77 -15.61
C ARG A 461 -7.15 -28.27 -15.96
N PRO A 462 -7.82 -27.90 -17.07
CA PRO A 462 -8.13 -26.51 -17.34
C PRO A 462 -9.19 -25.95 -16.38
N ALA A 463 -9.33 -24.63 -16.36
CA ALA A 463 -10.38 -23.89 -15.67
C ALA A 463 -11.78 -24.25 -16.20
N TRP A 464 -12.73 -24.40 -15.28
CA TRP A 464 -14.11 -24.71 -15.62
C TRP A 464 -14.96 -23.45 -15.78
N ARG A 465 -15.95 -23.52 -16.67
CA ARG A 465 -17.07 -22.56 -16.72
C ARG A 465 -17.91 -22.69 -15.44
N ILE A 466 -18.49 -21.59 -14.97
CA ILE A 466 -19.26 -21.55 -13.73
C ILE A 466 -20.43 -22.55 -13.73
N GLU A 467 -21.09 -22.75 -14.88
CA GLU A 467 -22.16 -23.73 -15.03
C GLU A 467 -21.68 -25.17 -14.77
N ALA A 468 -20.48 -25.50 -15.22
CA ALA A 468 -19.89 -26.83 -15.00
C ALA A 468 -19.52 -27.01 -13.51
N VAL A 469 -19.02 -25.96 -12.86
CA VAL A 469 -18.74 -25.95 -11.42
C VAL A 469 -20.04 -26.15 -10.61
N TYR A 470 -21.10 -25.41 -10.94
CA TYR A 470 -22.39 -25.57 -10.29
C TYR A 470 -22.98 -26.96 -10.51
N ARG A 471 -22.87 -27.50 -11.72
CA ARG A 471 -23.29 -28.88 -12.00
C ARG A 471 -22.52 -29.87 -11.13
N HIS A 472 -21.21 -29.74 -11.01
CA HIS A 472 -20.39 -30.58 -10.15
C HIS A 472 -20.84 -30.52 -8.69
N LEU A 473 -21.01 -29.33 -8.13
CA LEU A 473 -21.47 -29.16 -6.75
C LEU A 473 -22.86 -29.78 -6.52
N LEU A 474 -23.78 -29.62 -7.47
CA LEU A 474 -25.14 -30.16 -7.37
C LEU A 474 -25.19 -31.69 -7.50
N THR A 475 -24.32 -32.29 -8.32
CA THR A 475 -24.25 -33.75 -8.47
C THR A 475 -23.49 -34.43 -7.34
N HIS A 476 -22.70 -33.70 -6.56
CA HIS A 476 -21.95 -34.20 -5.39
C HIS A 476 -22.57 -33.70 -4.08
N SER A 477 -23.90 -33.82 -3.96
CA SER A 477 -24.66 -33.38 -2.77
C SER A 477 -24.31 -34.14 -1.49
N GLY A 478 -23.66 -35.29 -1.60
CA GLY A 478 -23.05 -36.01 -0.47
C GLY A 478 -21.78 -35.34 0.07
N GLN A 479 -21.08 -34.53 -0.74
CA GLN A 479 -19.86 -33.82 -0.34
C GLN A 479 -20.12 -32.37 0.03
N PHE A 480 -21.04 -31.71 -0.66
CA PHE A 480 -21.31 -30.27 -0.53
C PHE A 480 -22.76 -30.01 -0.09
N ASP A 481 -22.96 -29.10 0.87
CA ASP A 481 -24.29 -28.79 1.39
C ASP A 481 -25.16 -28.12 0.31
N PRO A 482 -26.26 -28.77 -0.14
CA PRO A 482 -27.10 -28.23 -1.20
C PRO A 482 -27.73 -26.87 -0.86
N ARG A 483 -27.90 -26.56 0.43
CA ARG A 483 -28.45 -25.26 0.88
C ARG A 483 -27.44 -24.16 0.58
N TRP A 484 -26.16 -24.39 0.85
CA TRP A 484 -25.09 -23.43 0.56
C TRP A 484 -24.80 -23.32 -0.93
N VAL A 485 -24.84 -24.43 -1.68
CA VAL A 485 -24.73 -24.39 -3.15
C VAL A 485 -25.85 -23.53 -3.75
N LYS A 486 -27.10 -23.72 -3.31
CA LYS A 486 -28.23 -22.89 -3.77
C LYS A 486 -28.07 -21.42 -3.40
N ARG A 487 -27.65 -21.10 -2.16
CA ARG A 487 -27.38 -19.72 -1.74
C ARG A 487 -26.27 -19.06 -2.56
N TYR A 488 -25.21 -19.81 -2.87
CA TYR A 488 -24.13 -19.34 -3.73
C TYR A 488 -24.68 -18.99 -5.13
N ILE A 489 -25.41 -19.91 -5.76
CA ILE A 489 -26.00 -19.69 -7.10
C ILE A 489 -26.97 -18.50 -7.09
N GLN A 490 -27.79 -18.35 -6.05
CA GLN A 490 -28.70 -17.22 -5.89
C GLN A 490 -27.95 -15.89 -5.75
N ARG A 491 -26.81 -15.89 -5.04
CA ARG A 491 -26.03 -14.67 -4.81
C ARG A 491 -25.24 -14.23 -6.04
N PHE A 492 -24.64 -15.16 -6.77
CA PHE A 492 -23.68 -14.87 -7.82
C PHE A 492 -24.22 -15.10 -9.24
N GLY A 493 -25.33 -15.82 -9.38
CA GLY A 493 -25.95 -16.13 -10.68
C GLY A 493 -25.06 -17.02 -11.58
N LEU A 494 -25.49 -17.18 -12.83
CA LEU A 494 -24.77 -17.94 -13.87
C LEU A 494 -23.70 -17.12 -14.59
N ARG A 495 -23.63 -15.81 -14.32
CA ARG A 495 -22.72 -14.87 -14.96
C ARG A 495 -22.22 -13.88 -13.91
N PRO A 496 -21.44 -14.36 -12.93
CA PRO A 496 -20.99 -13.51 -11.83
C PRO A 496 -20.12 -12.37 -12.33
N ILE A 497 -20.00 -11.34 -11.49
CA ILE A 497 -19.02 -10.28 -11.68
C ILE A 497 -17.62 -10.90 -11.83
N GLY A 498 -16.85 -10.39 -12.77
CA GLY A 498 -15.55 -10.95 -13.12
C GLY A 498 -15.61 -12.18 -14.04
N SER A 499 -16.76 -12.52 -14.63
CA SER A 499 -16.83 -13.44 -15.77
C SER A 499 -16.53 -12.73 -17.09
N LEU A 500 -15.76 -13.38 -17.96
CA LEU A 500 -15.61 -12.99 -19.37
C LEU A 500 -16.71 -13.63 -20.18
N VAL A 501 -17.46 -12.83 -20.94
CA VAL A 501 -18.64 -13.31 -21.66
C VAL A 501 -18.56 -12.88 -23.13
N ARG A 502 -18.94 -13.79 -24.02
CA ARG A 502 -19.16 -13.50 -25.44
C ARG A 502 -20.61 -13.06 -25.64
N PHE A 503 -20.79 -11.94 -26.33
CA PHE A 503 -22.09 -11.39 -26.67
C PHE A 503 -22.54 -11.80 -28.08
N ALA A 504 -23.82 -11.63 -28.39
CA ALA A 504 -24.42 -12.08 -29.66
C ALA A 504 -23.78 -11.43 -30.89
N ASN A 505 -23.27 -10.21 -30.77
CA ASN A 505 -22.54 -9.54 -31.85
C ASN A 505 -21.10 -10.05 -32.04
N GLY A 506 -20.62 -10.97 -31.19
CA GLY A 506 -19.29 -11.58 -31.24
C GLY A 506 -18.27 -10.98 -30.25
N ASP A 507 -18.54 -9.80 -29.70
CA ASP A 507 -17.64 -9.09 -28.79
C ASP A 507 -17.46 -9.84 -27.47
N LEU A 508 -16.28 -9.70 -26.88
CA LEU A 508 -15.94 -10.19 -25.55
C LEU A 508 -15.98 -9.04 -24.55
N ALA A 509 -16.61 -9.25 -23.39
CA ALA A 509 -16.59 -8.28 -22.31
C ALA A 509 -16.60 -8.92 -20.93
N TRP A 510 -15.87 -8.31 -20.00
CA TRP A 510 -15.89 -8.64 -18.59
C TRP A 510 -17.08 -7.99 -17.89
N ILE A 511 -17.82 -8.75 -17.10
CA ILE A 511 -18.90 -8.21 -16.27
C ILE A 511 -18.29 -7.47 -15.07
N GLN A 512 -18.57 -6.17 -14.95
CA GLN A 512 -18.14 -5.35 -13.81
C GLN A 512 -19.26 -5.10 -12.80
N ARG A 513 -20.52 -4.99 -13.26
CA ARG A 513 -21.70 -4.81 -12.39
C ARG A 513 -22.93 -5.49 -12.97
N LEU A 514 -23.84 -5.89 -12.07
CA LEU A 514 -25.13 -6.47 -12.43
C LEU A 514 -26.28 -5.53 -12.03
N ASP A 515 -27.41 -5.61 -12.71
CA ASP A 515 -28.65 -4.98 -12.27
C ASP A 515 -29.37 -5.83 -11.20
N GLN A 516 -30.52 -5.35 -10.71
CA GLN A 516 -31.31 -6.05 -9.69
C GLN A 516 -31.86 -7.40 -10.16
N GLN A 517 -31.92 -7.63 -11.47
CA GLN A 517 -32.37 -8.86 -12.10
C GLN A 517 -31.20 -9.81 -12.41
N GLY A 518 -29.96 -9.44 -12.06
CA GLY A 518 -28.76 -10.23 -12.31
C GLY A 518 -28.25 -10.16 -13.76
N LYS A 519 -28.68 -9.17 -14.56
CA LYS A 519 -28.18 -8.95 -15.92
C LYS A 519 -27.00 -7.97 -15.93
N PRO A 520 -26.08 -8.05 -16.91
CA PRO A 520 -24.96 -7.11 -17.02
C PRO A 520 -25.43 -5.65 -17.15
N PHE A 521 -25.03 -4.80 -16.19
CA PHE A 521 -25.32 -3.36 -16.20
C PHE A 521 -24.09 -2.50 -16.53
N GLN A 522 -22.90 -3.01 -16.22
CA GLN A 522 -21.63 -2.43 -16.63
C GLN A 522 -20.69 -3.55 -17.08
N VAL A 523 -20.14 -3.41 -18.27
CA VAL A 523 -19.17 -4.35 -18.83
C VAL A 523 -17.95 -3.62 -19.35
N GLN A 524 -16.85 -4.34 -19.43
CA GLN A 524 -15.56 -3.85 -19.88
C GLN A 524 -15.13 -4.67 -21.08
N LEU A 525 -15.05 -4.06 -22.27
CA LEU A 525 -14.66 -4.77 -23.48
C LEU A 525 -13.26 -5.38 -23.33
N ALA A 526 -13.10 -6.57 -23.89
CA ALA A 526 -11.87 -7.35 -23.89
C ALA A 526 -11.45 -7.63 -25.33
N HIS A 527 -10.18 -7.44 -25.61
CA HIS A 527 -9.60 -7.69 -26.94
C HIS A 527 -9.08 -9.13 -27.11
N ALA A 528 -8.90 -9.86 -26.00
CA ALA A 528 -8.39 -11.22 -25.96
C ALA A 528 -9.00 -12.02 -24.80
N VAL A 529 -8.82 -13.34 -24.83
CA VAL A 529 -9.23 -14.27 -23.76
C VAL A 529 -8.11 -14.36 -22.72
N GLU A 530 -7.89 -13.26 -22.00
CA GLU A 530 -6.83 -13.12 -21.01
C GLU A 530 -7.32 -12.33 -19.78
N PRO A 531 -6.75 -12.53 -18.59
CA PRO A 531 -7.06 -11.73 -17.41
C PRO A 531 -7.08 -10.21 -17.67
N PRO A 532 -7.95 -9.44 -16.98
CA PRO A 532 -7.96 -7.98 -17.03
C PRO A 532 -6.58 -7.37 -16.75
N GLY A 533 -5.91 -6.90 -17.81
CA GLY A 533 -4.60 -6.25 -17.76
C GLY A 533 -4.62 -4.75 -18.02
N GLU A 534 -3.49 -4.16 -18.41
CA GLU A 534 -3.37 -2.71 -18.64
C GLU A 534 -4.13 -2.23 -19.89
N ALA A 535 -4.33 -3.12 -20.87
CA ALA A 535 -5.05 -2.85 -22.12
C ALA A 535 -6.55 -3.18 -22.01
N LEU A 536 -7.22 -2.70 -20.95
CA LEU A 536 -8.68 -2.79 -20.88
C LEU A 536 -9.32 -1.92 -21.97
N GLY A 537 -10.33 -2.46 -22.64
CA GLY A 537 -11.05 -1.75 -23.70
C GLY A 537 -11.97 -0.64 -23.17
N GLU A 538 -13.05 -0.34 -23.89
CA GLU A 538 -14.06 0.60 -23.44
C GLU A 538 -14.94 0.01 -22.33
N VAL A 539 -15.32 0.84 -21.34
CA VAL A 539 -16.37 0.51 -20.36
C VAL A 539 -17.73 0.91 -20.91
N LEU A 540 -18.62 -0.06 -21.08
CA LEU A 540 -20.01 0.16 -21.51
C LEU A 540 -20.96 0.07 -20.32
N ARG A 541 -21.97 0.95 -20.28
CA ARG A 541 -22.93 1.08 -19.17
C ARG A 541 -24.37 1.19 -19.66
N GLY A 542 -25.29 0.60 -18.91
CA GLY A 542 -26.73 0.72 -19.12
C GLY A 542 -27.15 0.35 -20.55
N ASN A 543 -27.97 1.20 -21.17
CA ASN A 543 -28.56 0.93 -22.49
C ASN A 543 -27.53 0.77 -23.62
N VAL A 544 -26.29 1.25 -23.44
CA VAL A 544 -25.22 1.11 -24.44
C VAL A 544 -24.80 -0.36 -24.61
N ILE A 545 -24.97 -1.19 -23.57
CA ILE A 545 -24.69 -2.63 -23.60
C ILE A 545 -25.62 -3.37 -24.57
N ALA A 546 -26.83 -2.85 -24.82
CA ALA A 546 -27.77 -3.47 -25.75
C ALA A 546 -27.20 -3.61 -27.18
N ARG A 547 -26.19 -2.80 -27.54
CA ARG A 547 -25.45 -2.91 -28.81
C ARG A 547 -24.67 -4.21 -28.95
N LEU A 548 -24.27 -4.82 -27.83
CA LEU A 548 -23.59 -6.11 -27.82
C LEU A 548 -24.58 -7.28 -28.07
N GLY A 549 -25.87 -7.05 -27.80
CA GLY A 549 -26.90 -8.09 -27.77
C GLY A 549 -26.92 -8.87 -26.45
N GLU A 550 -27.60 -10.01 -26.42
CA GLU A 550 -27.64 -10.85 -25.22
C GLU A 550 -26.30 -11.58 -25.03
N PRO A 551 -25.85 -11.78 -23.79
CA PRO A 551 -24.67 -12.59 -23.54
C PRO A 551 -24.97 -14.07 -23.87
N VAL A 552 -24.09 -14.71 -24.63
CA VAL A 552 -24.29 -16.04 -25.22
C VAL A 552 -23.57 -17.12 -24.41
N GLU A 553 -22.28 -16.94 -24.15
CA GLU A 553 -21.46 -17.94 -23.45
C GLU A 553 -20.42 -17.29 -22.52
N GLU A 554 -20.18 -17.91 -21.36
CA GLU A 554 -19.02 -17.60 -20.52
C GLU A 554 -17.76 -18.26 -21.09
N ILE A 555 -16.68 -17.49 -21.18
CA ILE A 555 -15.36 -17.98 -21.56
C ILE A 555 -14.54 -18.21 -20.29
N PRO A 556 -14.07 -19.44 -20.01
CA PRO A 556 -13.23 -19.69 -18.85
C PRO A 556 -11.88 -19.00 -19.05
N VAL A 557 -11.48 -18.22 -18.05
CA VAL A 557 -10.17 -17.54 -18.02
C VAL A 557 -9.57 -17.83 -16.66
N SER A 558 -8.41 -18.49 -16.65
CA SER A 558 -7.65 -18.67 -15.43
C SER A 558 -6.95 -17.36 -15.07
N THR A 559 -7.02 -16.94 -13.81
CA THR A 559 -6.34 -15.73 -13.30
C THR A 559 -5.22 -16.04 -12.36
#